data_AF-C5T5C0-F1
#
_entry.id   AF-C5T5C0-F1
#
_cell.length_a   1.000
_cell.length_b   1.000
_cell.length_c   1.000
_cell.angle_alpha   90.00
_cell.angle_beta   90.00
_cell.angle_gamma   90.00
#
_symmetry.space_group_name_H-M   'P 1'
#
loop_
_entity.id
_entity.type
_entity.pdbx_description
1 polymer ?
#
loop_
_entity_poly.entity_id
_entity_poly.type
_entity_poly.pdbx_seq_one_letter_code
_entity_poly.pdbx_strand_id
1 'polypeptide(L)'
;MPTKPRYDAMQLQDLILQMMETELGGEKVYKTALTCTLNENLRKEWGEYLEETLNHQNVVRTLCEQMGIDPDMQTPSRLVVKHIGESLVKAMELAKTGGGSPEAAQLVACECVVHAETKDHSNWELLGKVAEIAPGDAGRVLKAAHEKVEKDEDHHLYHTKGWCRELWIESLGMPAVLPPPEEVKQVETAIGASRAEQQRSSML
;
A
#
# COMPACT_ATOMS: atom_id res chain seq x y z
N MET A 1 25.70 16.14 -29.89
CA MET A 1 25.28 14.82 -29.37
C MET A 1 23.85 14.95 -28.89
N PRO A 2 22.93 14.04 -29.22
CA PRO A 2 21.59 14.08 -28.66
C PRO A 2 21.67 13.90 -27.13
N THR A 3 21.00 14.77 -26.38
CA THR A 3 20.91 14.67 -24.92
C THR A 3 20.13 13.41 -24.55
N LYS A 4 20.71 12.58 -23.66
CA LYS A 4 20.03 11.38 -23.14
C LYS A 4 18.71 11.80 -22.45
N PRO A 5 17.59 11.10 -22.68
CA PRO A 5 16.35 11.38 -21.98
C PRO A 5 16.54 11.21 -20.46
N ARG A 6 15.85 12.04 -19.67
CA ARG A 6 15.95 12.05 -18.20
C ARG A 6 15.34 10.80 -17.56
N TYR A 7 14.33 10.24 -18.21
CA TYR A 7 13.62 9.00 -17.84
C TYR A 7 13.12 8.31 -19.11
N ASP A 8 12.75 7.03 -19.00
CA ASP A 8 12.15 6.27 -20.10
C ASP A 8 10.62 6.39 -20.04
N ALA A 9 10.02 6.99 -21.08
CA ALA A 9 8.58 7.24 -21.12
C ALA A 9 7.74 5.96 -21.23
N MET A 10 8.26 4.91 -21.88
CA MET A 10 7.56 3.63 -21.98
C MET A 10 7.55 2.91 -20.62
N GLN A 11 8.67 2.97 -19.89
CA GLN A 11 8.73 2.42 -18.53
C GLN A 11 7.88 3.21 -17.54
N LEU A 12 7.79 4.53 -17.68
CA LEU A 12 6.87 5.34 -16.87
C LEU A 12 5.41 4.97 -17.14
N GLN A 13 5.01 4.82 -18.40
CA GLN A 13 3.66 4.38 -18.74
C GLN A 13 3.36 3.00 -18.12
N ASP A 14 4.31 2.07 -18.21
CA ASP A 14 4.14 0.74 -17.61
C ASP A 14 4.01 0.79 -16.09
N LEU A 15 4.81 1.64 -15.41
CA LEU A 15 4.69 1.89 -13.97
C LEU A 15 3.30 2.44 -13.60
N ILE A 16 2.79 3.43 -14.34
CA ILE A 16 1.46 4.01 -14.09
C ILE A 16 0.34 2.96 -14.27
N LEU A 17 0.47 2.06 -15.24
CA LEU A 17 -0.47 0.95 -15.41
C LEU A 17 -0.36 -0.09 -14.29
N GLN A 18 0.83 -0.34 -13.77
CA GLN A 18 1.03 -1.16 -12.57
C GLN A 18 0.43 -0.49 -11.32
N MET A 19 0.54 0.83 -11.17
CA MET A 19 -0.11 1.58 -10.10
C MET A 19 -1.62 1.39 -10.15
N MET A 20 -2.22 1.60 -11.33
CA MET A 20 -3.67 1.40 -11.50
C MET A 20 -4.11 -0.01 -11.10
N GLU A 21 -3.33 -1.04 -11.43
CA GLU A 21 -3.64 -2.41 -11.00
C GLU A 21 -3.37 -2.66 -9.52
N THR A 22 -2.38 -1.98 -8.93
CA THR A 22 -2.09 -2.07 -7.49
C THR A 22 -3.27 -1.53 -6.69
N GLU A 23 -3.81 -0.37 -7.04
CA GLU A 23 -4.99 0.24 -6.41
C GLU A 23 -6.27 -0.60 -6.54
N LEU A 24 -6.48 -1.21 -7.71
CA LEU A 24 -7.60 -2.15 -7.95
C LEU A 24 -7.43 -3.44 -7.15
N GLY A 25 -6.19 -3.89 -6.95
CA GLY A 25 -5.84 -5.01 -6.09
C GLY A 25 -6.02 -4.67 -4.61
N GLY A 26 -5.57 -3.49 -4.19
CA GLY A 26 -5.65 -2.95 -2.84
C GLY A 26 -7.08 -2.93 -2.32
N GLU A 27 -8.04 -2.45 -3.14
CA GLU A 27 -9.47 -2.50 -2.80
C GLU A 27 -9.93 -3.92 -2.42
N LYS A 28 -9.54 -4.93 -3.20
CA LYS A 28 -9.91 -6.32 -2.94
C LYS A 28 -9.19 -6.88 -1.72
N VAL A 29 -7.93 -6.50 -1.53
CA VAL A 29 -7.12 -6.88 -0.37
C VAL A 29 -7.78 -6.35 0.91
N TYR A 30 -8.05 -5.05 1.00
CA TYR A 30 -8.70 -4.44 2.15
C TYR A 30 -10.09 -5.01 2.42
N LYS A 31 -10.93 -5.15 1.40
CA LYS A 31 -12.26 -5.78 1.55
C LYS A 31 -12.16 -7.19 2.13
N THR A 32 -11.20 -7.98 1.69
CA THR A 32 -11.00 -9.36 2.19
C THR A 32 -10.43 -9.35 3.60
N ALA A 33 -9.43 -8.49 3.86
CA ALA A 33 -8.78 -8.32 5.15
C ALA A 33 -9.78 -7.91 6.24
N LEU A 34 -10.69 -6.97 5.95
CA LEU A 34 -11.79 -6.56 6.84
C LEU A 34 -12.71 -7.72 7.26
N THR A 35 -12.81 -8.77 6.43
CA THR A 35 -13.57 -9.98 6.79
C THR A 35 -12.80 -10.92 7.72
N CYS A 36 -11.49 -10.75 7.85
CA CYS A 36 -10.61 -11.50 8.75
C CYS A 36 -10.31 -10.73 10.05
N THR A 37 -10.53 -9.41 10.09
CA THR A 37 -10.22 -8.58 11.26
C THR A 37 -11.10 -8.90 12.46
N LEU A 38 -10.48 -8.96 13.63
CA LEU A 38 -11.07 -9.15 14.96
C LEU A 38 -10.88 -7.92 15.84
N ASN A 39 -9.74 -7.23 15.72
CA ASN A 39 -9.44 -6.02 16.48
C ASN A 39 -10.22 -4.82 15.90
N GLU A 40 -11.02 -4.15 16.72
CA GLU A 40 -11.90 -3.06 16.26
C GLU A 40 -11.14 -1.78 15.87
N ASN A 41 -9.98 -1.51 16.47
CA ASN A 41 -9.15 -0.37 16.05
C ASN A 41 -8.52 -0.66 14.68
N LEU A 42 -8.02 -1.88 14.47
CA LEU A 42 -7.52 -2.30 13.15
C LEU A 42 -8.63 -2.31 12.09
N ARG A 43 -9.84 -2.75 12.46
CA ARG A 43 -11.01 -2.70 11.55
C ARG A 43 -11.31 -1.27 11.12
N LYS A 44 -11.24 -0.32 12.05
CA LYS A 44 -11.45 1.09 11.76
C LYS A 44 -10.37 1.62 10.80
N GLU A 45 -9.10 1.38 11.12
CA GLU A 45 -7.96 1.86 10.32
C GLU A 45 -7.99 1.29 8.89
N TRP A 46 -8.19 -0.02 8.71
CA TRP A 46 -8.35 -0.62 7.37
C TRP A 46 -9.61 -0.16 6.65
N GLY A 47 -10.66 0.24 7.38
CA GLY A 47 -11.83 0.86 6.78
C GLY A 47 -11.52 2.23 6.18
N GLU A 48 -10.73 3.04 6.89
CA GLU A 48 -10.24 4.34 6.43
C GLU A 48 -9.30 4.16 5.23
N TYR A 49 -8.34 3.23 5.30
CA TYR A 49 -7.43 2.96 4.18
C TYR A 49 -8.16 2.45 2.93
N LEU A 50 -9.22 1.65 3.08
CA LEU A 50 -10.07 1.27 1.94
C LEU A 50 -10.72 2.48 1.26
N GLU A 51 -11.20 3.47 2.04
CA GLU A 51 -11.76 4.70 1.47
C GLU A 51 -10.70 5.53 0.73
N GLU A 52 -9.50 5.60 1.29
CA GLU A 52 -8.34 6.27 0.68
C GLU A 52 -7.90 5.57 -0.62
N THR A 53 -7.72 4.26 -0.64
CA THR A 53 -7.40 3.46 -1.85
C THR A 53 -8.44 3.67 -2.95
N LEU A 54 -9.73 3.76 -2.62
CA LEU A 54 -10.78 4.08 -3.61
C LEU A 54 -10.63 5.49 -4.19
N ASN A 55 -10.16 6.45 -3.40
CA ASN A 55 -9.81 7.77 -3.89
C ASN A 55 -8.53 7.75 -4.73
N HIS A 56 -7.51 6.99 -4.34
CA HIS A 56 -6.26 6.84 -5.08
C HIS A 56 -6.48 6.24 -6.47
N GLN A 57 -7.42 5.29 -6.63
CA GLN A 57 -7.88 4.84 -7.95
C GLN A 57 -8.31 6.01 -8.85
N ASN A 58 -9.05 7.00 -8.31
CA ASN A 58 -9.46 8.18 -9.08
C ASN A 58 -8.28 9.09 -9.43
N VAL A 59 -7.31 9.22 -8.52
CA VAL A 59 -6.06 9.96 -8.77
C VAL A 59 -5.28 9.31 -9.91
N VAL A 60 -5.07 7.99 -9.89
CA VAL A 60 -4.36 7.27 -10.94
C VAL A 60 -5.11 7.33 -12.27
N ARG A 61 -6.44 7.22 -12.28
CA ARG A 61 -7.24 7.41 -13.51
C ARG A 61 -7.08 8.81 -14.10
N THR A 62 -7.10 9.84 -13.25
CA THR A 62 -6.87 11.23 -13.67
C THR A 62 -5.45 11.41 -14.23
N LEU A 63 -4.46 10.80 -13.58
CA LEU A 63 -3.08 10.77 -14.07
C LEU A 63 -2.99 10.12 -15.45
N CYS A 64 -3.61 8.95 -15.64
CA CYS A 64 -3.69 8.27 -16.93
C CYS A 64 -4.30 9.18 -18.01
N GLU A 65 -5.46 9.80 -17.73
CA GLU A 65 -6.12 10.71 -18.67
C GLU A 65 -5.22 11.88 -19.07
N GLN A 66 -4.60 12.56 -18.11
CA GLN A 66 -3.71 13.70 -18.36
C GLN A 66 -2.44 13.32 -19.12
N MET A 67 -1.99 12.07 -18.98
CA MET A 67 -0.86 11.50 -19.69
C MET A 67 -1.23 10.87 -21.04
N GLY A 68 -2.51 10.82 -21.40
CA GLY A 68 -2.99 10.15 -22.62
C GLY A 68 -2.83 8.62 -22.58
N ILE A 69 -2.83 8.03 -21.39
CA ILE A 69 -2.73 6.59 -21.15
C ILE A 69 -4.15 6.04 -20.95
N ASP A 70 -4.49 4.95 -21.65
CA ASP A 70 -5.71 4.19 -21.36
C ASP A 70 -5.54 3.44 -20.03
N PRO A 71 -6.29 3.79 -18.96
CA PRO A 71 -6.13 3.17 -17.64
C PRO A 71 -6.52 1.69 -17.62
N ASP A 72 -7.17 1.15 -18.66
CA ASP A 72 -7.55 -0.26 -18.76
C ASP A 72 -6.61 -1.06 -19.68
N MET A 73 -5.58 -0.40 -20.25
CA MET A 73 -4.58 -1.04 -21.09
C MET A 73 -3.88 -2.18 -20.36
N GLN A 74 -3.85 -3.35 -21.02
CA GLN A 74 -3.19 -4.54 -20.50
C GLN A 74 -1.74 -4.59 -20.96
N THR A 75 -0.81 -4.72 -20.01
CA THR A 75 0.61 -5.00 -20.27
C THR A 75 1.02 -6.29 -19.56
N PRO A 76 2.07 -6.99 -20.03
CA PRO A 76 2.55 -8.19 -19.36
C PRO A 76 2.88 -7.99 -17.88
N SER A 77 3.47 -6.85 -17.50
CA SER A 77 3.78 -6.53 -16.10
C SER A 77 2.53 -6.24 -15.27
N ARG A 78 1.52 -5.55 -15.83
CA ARG A 78 0.22 -5.35 -15.18
C ARG A 78 -0.45 -6.67 -14.85
N LEU A 79 -0.42 -7.64 -15.77
CA LEU A 79 -0.95 -8.98 -15.52
C LEU A 79 -0.25 -9.70 -14.37
N VAL A 80 1.07 -9.47 -14.20
CA VAL A 80 1.82 -10.01 -13.06
C VAL A 80 1.39 -9.34 -11.75
N VAL A 81 1.25 -8.01 -11.73
CA VAL A 81 0.76 -7.27 -10.54
C VAL A 81 -0.64 -7.76 -10.14
N LYS A 82 -1.53 -7.92 -11.12
CA LYS A 82 -2.87 -8.49 -10.91
C LYS A 82 -2.81 -9.87 -10.26
N HIS A 83 -1.98 -10.76 -10.81
CA HIS A 83 -1.84 -12.12 -10.28
C HIS A 83 -1.32 -12.15 -8.83
N ILE A 84 -0.37 -11.26 -8.49
CA ILE A 84 0.12 -11.12 -7.12
C ILE A 84 -1.01 -10.66 -6.20
N GLY A 85 -1.75 -9.61 -6.57
CA GLY A 85 -2.88 -9.11 -5.77
C GLY A 85 -3.98 -10.17 -5.57
N GLU A 86 -4.34 -10.90 -6.63
CA GLU A 86 -5.28 -12.03 -6.54
C GLU A 86 -4.77 -13.16 -5.64
N SER A 87 -3.46 -13.40 -5.61
CA SER A 87 -2.84 -14.39 -4.74
C SER A 87 -2.87 -13.98 -3.27
N LEU A 88 -2.69 -12.69 -2.95
CA LEU A 88 -2.84 -12.16 -1.59
C LEU A 88 -4.28 -12.33 -1.07
N VAL A 89 -5.26 -11.97 -1.91
CA VAL A 89 -6.68 -12.24 -1.61
C VAL A 89 -6.90 -13.74 -1.36
N LYS A 90 -6.34 -14.58 -2.22
CA LYS A 90 -6.50 -16.03 -2.08
C LYS A 90 -5.88 -16.58 -0.79
N ALA A 91 -4.72 -16.06 -0.38
CA ALA A 91 -4.07 -16.45 0.86
C ALA A 91 -4.95 -16.17 2.09
N MET A 92 -5.59 -15.00 2.15
CA MET A 92 -6.53 -14.66 3.22
C MET A 92 -7.76 -15.57 3.24
N GLU A 93 -8.35 -15.85 2.07
CA GLU A 93 -9.48 -16.79 1.95
C GLU A 93 -9.11 -18.20 2.45
N LEU A 94 -7.90 -18.67 2.09
CA LEU A 94 -7.40 -19.97 2.53
C LEU A 94 -7.19 -20.00 4.04
N ALA A 95 -6.62 -18.96 4.63
CA ALA A 95 -6.44 -18.87 6.08
C ALA A 95 -7.79 -18.89 6.82
N LYS A 96 -8.80 -18.21 6.28
CA LYS A 96 -10.15 -18.14 6.85
C LYS A 96 -10.94 -19.45 6.73
N THR A 97 -10.72 -20.22 5.67
CA THR A 97 -11.51 -21.44 5.39
C THR A 97 -10.77 -22.75 5.67
N GLY A 98 -9.44 -22.70 5.84
CA GLY A 98 -8.56 -23.87 5.97
C GLY A 98 -8.58 -24.56 7.33
N GLY A 99 -9.45 -24.16 8.25
CA GLY A 99 -9.57 -24.77 9.59
C GLY A 99 -8.61 -24.19 10.65
N GLY A 100 -7.93 -23.07 10.36
CA GLY A 100 -7.19 -22.30 11.36
C GLY A 100 -8.11 -21.51 12.31
N SER A 101 -7.52 -20.85 13.31
CA SER A 101 -8.27 -19.96 14.20
C SER A 101 -8.56 -18.61 13.53
N PRO A 102 -9.59 -17.87 13.96
CA PRO A 102 -9.85 -16.51 13.48
C PRO A 102 -8.64 -15.58 13.64
N GLU A 103 -7.88 -15.72 14.73
CA GLU A 103 -6.67 -14.94 14.99
C GLU A 103 -5.58 -15.23 13.95
N ALA A 104 -5.42 -16.49 13.56
CA ALA A 104 -4.50 -16.87 12.48
C ALA A 104 -4.94 -16.27 11.12
N ALA A 105 -6.24 -16.19 10.86
CA ALA A 105 -6.74 -15.53 9.66
C ALA A 105 -6.49 -14.01 9.67
N GLN A 106 -6.61 -13.35 10.83
CA GLN A 106 -6.26 -11.93 10.98
C GLN A 106 -4.75 -11.68 10.76
N LEU A 107 -3.89 -12.58 11.24
CA LEU A 107 -2.44 -12.48 11.02
C LEU A 107 -2.08 -12.55 9.55
N VAL A 108 -2.59 -13.56 8.84
CA VAL A 108 -2.37 -13.70 7.39
C VAL A 108 -2.91 -12.48 6.65
N ALA A 109 -4.05 -11.93 7.07
CA ALA A 109 -4.57 -10.69 6.50
C ALA A 109 -3.61 -9.52 6.69
N CYS A 110 -3.02 -9.34 7.87
CA CYS A 110 -2.02 -8.30 8.10
C CYS A 110 -0.78 -8.47 7.22
N GLU A 111 -0.26 -9.69 7.09
CA GLU A 111 0.87 -9.98 6.19
C GLU A 111 0.53 -9.64 4.73
N CYS A 112 -0.67 -10.02 4.28
CA CYS A 112 -1.13 -9.72 2.93
C CYS A 112 -1.27 -8.22 2.68
N VAL A 113 -1.79 -7.45 3.65
CA VAL A 113 -1.85 -5.99 3.55
C VAL A 113 -0.43 -5.42 3.49
N VAL A 114 0.52 -5.84 4.36
CA VAL A 114 1.92 -5.37 4.28
C VAL A 114 2.54 -5.64 2.89
N HIS A 115 2.26 -6.79 2.28
CA HIS A 115 2.74 -7.09 0.94
C HIS A 115 2.15 -6.17 -0.13
N ALA A 116 0.85 -5.86 -0.05
CA ALA A 116 0.20 -4.92 -0.96
C ALA A 116 0.78 -3.50 -0.80
N GLU A 117 0.80 -2.98 0.43
CA GLU A 117 1.31 -1.64 0.75
C GLU A 117 2.79 -1.47 0.39
N THR A 118 3.60 -2.52 0.53
CA THR A 118 5.01 -2.44 0.14
C THR A 118 5.16 -2.20 -1.37
N LYS A 119 4.29 -2.81 -2.19
CA LYS A 119 4.30 -2.58 -3.64
C LYS A 119 3.75 -1.20 -3.97
N ASP A 120 2.68 -0.77 -3.31
CA ASP A 120 2.02 0.48 -3.64
C ASP A 120 2.87 1.70 -3.32
N HIS A 121 3.33 1.79 -2.06
CA HIS A 121 4.33 2.78 -1.64
C HIS A 121 5.55 2.81 -2.56
N SER A 122 6.08 1.64 -2.99
CA SER A 122 7.22 1.61 -3.92
C SER A 122 6.89 2.23 -5.28
N ASN A 123 5.65 2.08 -5.77
CA ASN A 123 5.25 2.71 -7.02
C ASN A 123 5.18 4.23 -6.90
N TRP A 124 4.56 4.72 -5.82
CA TRP A 124 4.40 6.15 -5.57
C TRP A 124 5.76 6.83 -5.35
N GLU A 125 6.68 6.22 -4.59
CA GLU A 125 8.06 6.72 -4.44
C GLU A 125 8.77 6.85 -5.80
N LEU A 126 8.63 5.84 -6.68
CA LEU A 126 9.24 5.87 -8.02
C LEU A 126 8.58 6.93 -8.92
N LEU A 127 7.27 7.10 -8.85
CA LEU A 127 6.56 8.18 -9.54
C LEU A 127 7.10 9.55 -9.10
N GLY A 128 7.31 9.73 -7.79
CA GLY A 128 7.90 10.93 -7.20
C GLY A 128 9.29 11.24 -7.76
N LYS A 129 10.17 10.24 -7.85
CA LYS A 129 11.51 10.42 -8.45
C LYS A 129 11.44 10.88 -9.91
N VAL A 130 10.47 10.37 -10.69
CA VAL A 130 10.28 10.83 -12.07
C VAL A 130 9.69 12.24 -12.09
N ALA A 131 8.73 12.55 -11.21
CA ALA A 131 8.12 13.88 -11.08
C ALA A 131 9.15 14.99 -10.80
N GLU A 132 10.19 14.69 -10.01
CA GLU A 132 11.27 15.63 -9.71
C GLU A 132 12.10 16.05 -10.93
N ILE A 133 12.29 15.14 -11.89
CA ILE A 133 13.19 15.36 -13.03
C ILE A 133 12.45 15.62 -14.36
N ALA A 134 11.19 15.22 -14.45
CA ALA A 134 10.37 15.34 -15.64
C ALA A 134 10.10 16.82 -15.98
N PRO A 135 10.35 17.25 -17.23
CA PRO A 135 10.13 18.64 -17.61
C PRO A 135 8.66 18.92 -17.97
N GLY A 136 8.30 20.21 -17.95
CA GLY A 136 7.05 20.71 -18.54
C GLY A 136 5.80 20.11 -17.94
N ASP A 137 4.82 19.84 -18.80
CA ASP A 137 3.49 19.40 -18.39
C ASP A 137 3.49 18.02 -17.72
N ALA A 138 4.32 17.09 -18.20
CA ALA A 138 4.47 15.77 -17.60
C ALA A 138 4.91 15.86 -16.13
N GLY A 139 5.97 16.64 -15.84
CA GLY A 139 6.43 16.83 -14.46
C GLY A 139 5.37 17.45 -13.55
N ARG A 140 4.60 18.43 -14.06
CA ARG A 140 3.50 19.06 -13.32
C ARG A 140 2.39 18.07 -12.97
N VAL A 141 1.98 17.25 -13.94
CA VAL A 141 0.94 16.23 -13.78
C VAL A 141 1.36 15.16 -12.77
N LEU A 142 2.57 14.62 -12.93
CA LEU A 142 3.11 13.59 -12.03
C LEU A 142 3.22 14.10 -10.58
N LYS A 143 3.75 15.33 -10.41
CA LYS A 143 3.89 15.95 -9.09
C LYS A 143 2.54 16.17 -8.41
N ALA A 144 1.54 16.65 -9.16
CA ALA A 144 0.20 16.88 -8.63
C ALA A 144 -0.53 15.59 -8.24
N ALA A 145 -0.25 14.47 -8.92
CA ALA A 145 -0.77 13.16 -8.52
C ALA A 145 -0.05 12.66 -7.26
N HIS A 146 1.28 12.67 -7.24
CA HIS A 146 2.10 12.23 -6.13
C HIS A 146 1.78 12.96 -4.81
N GLU A 147 1.66 14.30 -4.85
CA GLU A 147 1.36 15.12 -3.66
C GLU A 147 0.00 14.80 -3.01
N LYS A 148 -0.92 14.15 -3.74
CA LYS A 148 -2.24 13.77 -3.21
C LYS A 148 -2.26 12.43 -2.48
N VAL A 149 -1.26 11.58 -2.70
CA VAL A 149 -1.33 10.16 -2.30
C VAL A 149 -0.14 9.74 -1.44
N GLU A 150 1.07 10.22 -1.73
CA GLU A 150 2.31 9.72 -1.10
C GLU A 150 2.25 9.69 0.44
N LYS A 151 1.62 10.70 1.05
CA LYS A 151 1.49 10.74 2.51
C LYS A 151 0.58 9.65 3.08
N ASP A 152 -0.50 9.33 2.37
CA ASP A 152 -1.42 8.26 2.74
C ASP A 152 -0.66 6.92 2.64
N GLU A 153 0.13 6.73 1.58
CA GLU A 153 0.92 5.50 1.35
C GLU A 153 2.06 5.30 2.36
N ASP A 154 2.76 6.38 2.74
CA ASP A 154 3.72 6.37 3.86
C ASP A 154 2.99 5.87 5.13
N HIS A 155 1.85 6.47 5.43
CA HIS A 155 1.03 6.15 6.59
C HIS A 155 0.58 4.67 6.58
N HIS A 156 -0.01 4.20 5.49
CA HIS A 156 -0.51 2.83 5.32
C HIS A 156 0.59 1.79 5.56
N LEU A 157 1.77 1.99 4.94
CA LEU A 157 2.87 1.04 5.02
C LEU A 157 3.46 0.96 6.44
N TYR A 158 3.71 2.09 7.09
CA TYR A 158 4.35 2.08 8.41
C TYR A 158 3.41 1.54 9.48
N HIS A 159 2.13 1.90 9.43
CA HIS A 159 1.16 1.49 10.44
C HIS A 159 0.80 0.02 10.31
N THR A 160 0.52 -0.46 9.09
CA THR A 160 0.24 -1.88 8.84
C THR A 160 1.43 -2.76 9.25
N LYS A 161 2.67 -2.32 9.03
CA LYS A 161 3.86 -3.04 9.54
C LYS A 161 3.87 -3.12 11.06
N GLY A 162 3.54 -2.03 11.75
CA GLY A 162 3.38 -2.00 13.21
C GLY A 162 2.31 -2.99 13.67
N TRP A 163 1.14 -2.97 13.05
CA TRP A 163 0.03 -3.88 13.37
C TRP A 163 0.42 -5.35 13.19
N CYS A 164 1.02 -5.68 12.05
CA CYS A 164 1.47 -7.03 11.74
C CYS A 164 2.49 -7.52 12.78
N ARG A 165 3.46 -6.67 13.16
CA ARG A 165 4.45 -6.98 14.21
C ARG A 165 3.78 -7.29 15.55
N GLU A 166 2.89 -6.41 16.02
CA GLU A 166 2.29 -6.54 17.35
C GLU A 166 1.31 -7.71 17.44
N LEU A 167 0.56 -8.00 16.37
CA LEU A 167 -0.28 -9.19 16.31
C LEU A 167 0.55 -10.48 16.33
N TRP A 168 1.69 -10.52 15.63
CA TRP A 168 2.60 -11.66 15.72
C TRP A 168 3.19 -11.84 17.11
N ILE A 169 3.57 -10.75 17.78
CA ILE A 169 4.03 -10.78 19.18
C ILE A 169 2.94 -11.37 20.09
N GLU A 170 1.69 -10.93 19.94
CA GLU A 170 0.54 -11.47 20.70
C GLU A 170 0.36 -12.97 20.44
N SER A 171 0.39 -13.38 19.18
CA SER A 171 0.26 -14.78 18.74
C SER A 171 1.35 -15.70 19.32
N LEU A 172 2.55 -15.17 19.52
CA LEU A 172 3.68 -15.86 20.14
C LEU A 172 3.61 -15.87 21.68
N GLY A 173 2.55 -15.32 22.29
CA GLY A 173 2.35 -15.27 23.73
C GLY A 173 3.20 -14.23 24.45
N MET A 174 3.75 -13.26 23.72
CA MET A 174 4.52 -12.15 24.25
C MET A 174 3.62 -10.93 24.52
N PRO A 175 3.97 -10.02 25.45
CA PRO A 175 3.20 -8.80 25.66
C PRO A 175 3.22 -7.90 24.42
N ALA A 176 2.08 -7.68 23.79
CA ALA A 176 1.89 -6.84 22.60
C ALA A 176 1.39 -5.43 22.94
N VAL A 177 1.67 -4.46 22.06
CA VAL A 177 1.15 -3.08 22.15
C VAL A 177 0.17 -2.88 21.00
N LEU A 178 -1.14 -2.95 21.27
CA LEU A 178 -2.20 -2.81 20.26
C LEU A 178 -3.15 -1.68 20.67
N PRO A 179 -3.36 -0.62 19.85
CA PRO A 179 -2.72 -0.33 18.56
C PRO A 179 -1.20 -0.16 18.65
N PRO A 180 -0.46 -0.36 17.54
CA PRO A 180 0.99 -0.25 17.53
C PRO A 180 1.46 1.20 17.80
N PRO A 181 2.71 1.39 18.25
CA PRO A 181 3.28 2.73 18.49
C PRO A 181 3.21 3.66 17.28
N GLU A 182 3.34 3.10 16.07
CA GLU A 182 3.22 3.81 14.79
C GLU A 182 1.84 4.46 14.69
N GLU A 183 0.78 3.70 14.91
CA GLU A 183 -0.60 4.18 14.91
C GLU A 183 -0.85 5.23 15.99
N VAL A 184 -0.47 4.94 17.23
CA VAL A 184 -0.68 5.90 18.34
C VAL A 184 0.05 7.23 18.13
N LYS A 185 1.19 7.21 17.42
CA LYS A 185 2.01 8.40 17.17
C LYS A 185 1.77 9.04 15.80
N GLN A 186 0.90 8.45 14.97
CA GLN A 186 0.54 8.95 13.64
C GLN A 186 1.79 9.23 12.80
N VAL A 187 2.58 8.18 12.54
CA VAL A 187 3.88 8.31 11.89
C VAL A 187 3.74 8.40 10.37
N GLU A 188 4.31 9.45 9.79
CA GLU A 188 4.29 9.68 8.33
C GLU A 188 5.68 9.51 7.68
N THR A 189 6.67 8.94 8.38
CA THR A 189 8.04 8.82 7.83
C THR A 189 8.74 7.56 8.31
N ALA A 190 9.64 7.01 7.51
CA ALA A 190 10.46 5.86 7.89
C ALA A 190 11.26 6.08 9.20
N ILE A 191 11.80 7.29 9.39
CA ILE A 191 12.52 7.65 10.63
C ILE A 191 11.55 7.72 11.81
N GLY A 192 10.36 8.27 11.60
CA GLY A 192 9.28 8.31 12.59
C GLY A 192 8.86 6.90 13.02
N ALA A 193 8.58 6.02 12.05
CA ALA A 193 8.24 4.62 12.29
C ALA A 193 9.33 3.89 13.08
N SER A 194 10.59 4.02 12.67
CA SER A 194 11.72 3.41 13.40
C SER A 194 11.85 3.92 14.83
N ARG A 195 11.64 5.22 15.06
CA ARG A 195 11.64 5.80 16.42
C ARG A 195 10.45 5.33 17.25
N ALA A 196 9.28 5.19 16.65
CA ALA A 196 8.08 4.70 17.31
C ALA A 196 8.27 3.25 17.76
N GLU A 197 8.77 2.39 16.88
CA GLU A 197 9.12 0.99 17.16
C GLU A 197 10.13 0.86 18.32
N GLN A 198 11.21 1.65 18.32
CA GLN A 198 12.22 1.63 19.40
C GLN A 198 11.64 2.03 20.76
N GLN A 199 10.58 2.83 20.76
CA GLN A 199 9.89 3.29 21.98
C GLN A 199 8.74 2.38 22.40
N ARG A 200 8.51 1.27 21.70
CA ARG A 200 7.49 0.27 22.05
C ARG A 200 7.54 -0.16 23.51
N SER A 201 8.74 -0.39 24.06
CA SER A 201 8.90 -0.87 25.44
C SER A 201 8.38 0.09 26.51
N SER A 202 8.22 1.39 26.21
CA SER A 202 7.61 2.34 27.15
C SER A 202 6.08 2.33 27.12
N MET A 203 5.47 1.53 26.24
CA MET A 203 4.02 1.39 26.06
C MET A 203 3.49 0.03 26.54
N LEU A 204 4.35 -0.79 27.16
CA LEU A 204 4.01 -2.09 27.77
C LEU A 204 3.51 -1.94 29.20
#